data_AF-A0A1W9TJ65-F1
#
_entry.id   AF-A0A1W9TJ65-F1
#
_cell.length_a   1.000
_cell.length_b   1.000
_cell.length_c   1.000
_cell.angle_alpha   90.00
_cell.angle_beta   90.00
_cell.angle_gamma   90.00
#
_symmetry.space_group_name_H-M   'P 1'
#
loop_
_entity.id
_entity.type
_entity.pdbx_description
1 polymer ?
#
loop_
_entity_poly.entity_id
_entity_poly.type
_entity_poly.pdbx_seq_one_letter_code
_entity_poly.pdbx_strand_id
1 'polypeptide(L)'
;IRLAQAQDIEVELFTLFGLPYETLEDAVKTLEFVKKNNVKIMGNTNSQQMQIYFGTHLAGHYKDYHIRPLQNSRPAYMSIGSHYETETFGIDEVQKIKNMWRAHSLDGGKRIVS
;
A
#
# COMPACT_ATOMS: atom_id res chain seq x y z
N ILE A 1 -11.47 -16.09 -0.28
CA ILE A 1 -10.42 -16.67 0.59
C ILE A 1 -10.80 -18.07 1.06
N ARG A 2 -11.73 -18.22 2.03
CA ARG A 2 -12.12 -19.54 2.59
C ARG A 2 -12.46 -20.62 1.57
N LEU A 3 -13.23 -20.29 0.52
CA LEU A 3 -13.61 -21.26 -0.52
C LEU A 3 -12.39 -21.78 -1.30
N ALA A 4 -11.43 -20.91 -1.62
CA ALA A 4 -10.21 -21.29 -2.34
C ALA A 4 -9.31 -22.15 -1.45
N GLN A 5 -9.09 -21.73 -0.20
CA GLN A 5 -8.31 -22.48 0.78
C GLN A 5 -8.91 -23.86 1.08
N ALA A 6 -10.24 -23.99 1.11
CA ALA A 6 -10.92 -25.28 1.29
C ALA A 6 -10.74 -26.25 0.10
N GLN A 7 -10.15 -25.78 -1.00
CA GLN A 7 -9.80 -26.58 -2.18
C GLN A 7 -8.27 -26.61 -2.38
N ASP A 8 -7.50 -26.29 -1.34
CA ASP A 8 -6.04 -26.23 -1.36
C ASP A 8 -5.45 -25.26 -2.40
N ILE A 9 -6.24 -24.26 -2.83
CA ILE A 9 -5.78 -23.19 -3.71
C ILE A 9 -5.10 -22.13 -2.84
N GLU A 10 -3.82 -21.88 -3.13
CA GLU A 10 -3.06 -20.81 -2.49
C GLU A 10 -3.64 -19.44 -2.86
N VAL A 11 -3.82 -18.59 -1.85
CA VAL A 11 -4.41 -17.26 -2.00
C VAL A 11 -3.31 -16.23 -1.79
N GLU A 12 -3.23 -15.29 -2.72
CA GLU A 12 -2.46 -14.06 -2.61
C GLU A 12 -3.44 -12.87 -2.67
N LEU A 13 -3.22 -11.86 -1.83
CA LEU A 13 -4.09 -10.67 -1.79
C LEU A 13 -3.31 -9.44 -2.20
N PHE A 14 -3.86 -8.63 -3.11
CA PHE A 14 -3.28 -7.34 -3.45
C PHE A 14 -3.90 -6.27 -2.54
N THR A 15 -3.08 -5.69 -1.66
CA THR A 15 -3.50 -4.68 -0.69
C THR A 15 -2.72 -3.39 -0.89
N LEU A 16 -3.39 -2.26 -0.67
CA LEU A 16 -2.79 -0.93 -0.77
C LEU A 16 -2.92 -0.19 0.56
N PHE A 17 -1.99 0.72 0.82
CA PHE A 17 -2.08 1.73 1.86
C PHE A 17 -1.67 3.11 1.30
N GLY A 18 -1.93 4.17 2.05
CA GLY A 18 -1.68 5.56 1.65
C GLY A 18 -2.76 6.10 0.69
N LEU A 19 -3.98 5.58 0.77
CA LEU A 19 -5.14 6.09 0.02
C LEU A 19 -5.58 7.46 0.56
N PRO A 20 -6.30 8.28 -0.23
CA PRO A 20 -6.90 9.51 0.27
C PRO A 20 -7.77 9.22 1.50
N TYR A 21 -7.64 10.06 2.54
CA TYR A 21 -8.38 9.96 3.80
C TYR A 21 -8.11 8.71 4.66
N GLU A 22 -7.25 7.79 4.22
CA GLU A 22 -6.89 6.61 5.00
C GLU A 22 -6.07 7.04 6.22
N THR A 23 -6.37 6.44 7.38
CA THR A 23 -5.59 6.62 8.60
C THR A 23 -4.66 5.44 8.84
N LEU A 24 -3.64 5.61 9.70
CA LEU A 24 -2.79 4.49 10.13
C LEU A 24 -3.63 3.34 10.71
N GLU A 25 -4.69 3.65 11.46
CA GLU A 25 -5.58 2.63 12.03
C GLU A 25 -6.25 1.78 10.95
N ASP A 26 -6.70 2.41 9.85
CA ASP A 26 -7.33 1.71 8.74
C ASP A 26 -6.33 0.81 7.99
N ALA A 27 -5.11 1.31 7.76
CA ALA A 27 -4.06 0.50 7.16
C ALA A 27 -3.68 -0.72 8.04
N VAL A 28 -3.69 -0.56 9.37
CA VAL A 28 -3.47 -1.66 10.32
C VAL A 28 -4.61 -2.67 10.28
N LYS A 29 -5.88 -2.24 10.15
CA LYS A 29 -7.02 -3.15 9.98
C LYS A 29 -6.87 -4.05 8.76
N THR A 30 -6.27 -3.56 7.68
CA THR A 30 -5.97 -4.37 6.49
C THR A 30 -4.97 -5.48 6.78
N LEU A 31 -3.88 -5.18 7.51
CA LEU A 31 -2.91 -6.20 7.94
C LEU A 31 -3.57 -7.25 8.85
N GLU A 32 -4.39 -6.82 9.80
CA GLU A 32 -5.13 -7.75 10.68
C GLU A 32 -6.15 -8.59 9.92
N PHE A 33 -6.78 -8.04 8.88
CA PHE A 33 -7.65 -8.81 7.99
C PHE A 33 -6.89 -9.93 7.28
N VAL A 34 -5.71 -9.65 6.72
CA VAL A 34 -4.88 -10.66 6.05
C VAL A 34 -4.49 -11.78 7.03
N LYS A 35 -4.01 -11.41 8.22
CA LYS A 35 -3.65 -12.35 9.29
C LYS A 35 -4.84 -13.21 9.73
N LYS A 36 -5.98 -12.59 10.00
CA LYS A 36 -7.21 -13.28 10.43
C LYS A 36 -7.70 -14.32 9.42
N ASN A 37 -7.41 -14.11 8.14
CA ASN A 37 -7.79 -15.02 7.05
C ASN A 37 -6.72 -16.08 6.72
N ASN A 38 -5.65 -16.20 7.52
CA ASN A 38 -4.55 -17.14 7.30
C ASN A 38 -3.95 -17.06 5.88
N VAL A 39 -3.85 -15.84 5.33
CA VAL A 39 -3.17 -15.61 4.06
C VAL A 39 -1.69 -15.36 4.37
N LYS A 40 -0.80 -16.04 3.65
CA LYS A 40 0.64 -15.88 3.82
C LYS A 40 1.04 -14.47 3.40
N ILE A 41 1.74 -13.75 4.28
CA ILE A 41 2.28 -12.44 3.96
C ILE A 41 3.64 -12.66 3.28
N MET A 42 3.62 -12.72 1.96
CA MET A 42 4.77 -12.82 1.07
C MET A 42 4.36 -12.37 -0.34
N GLY A 43 5.31 -12.16 -1.23
CA GLY A 43 4.99 -11.77 -2.60
C GLY A 43 4.18 -10.47 -2.64
N ASN A 44 3.11 -10.48 -3.43
CA ASN A 44 2.15 -9.40 -3.59
C ASN A 44 1.22 -9.21 -2.39
N THR A 45 1.19 -10.15 -1.44
CA THR A 45 0.48 -9.95 -0.17
C THR A 45 1.20 -8.96 0.74
N ASN A 46 2.49 -8.69 0.50
CA ASN A 46 3.12 -7.53 1.09
C ASN A 46 2.45 -6.27 0.54
N SER A 47 1.75 -5.53 1.41
CA SER A 47 1.02 -4.35 0.97
C SER A 47 1.95 -3.30 0.37
N GLN A 48 1.45 -2.63 -0.66
CA GLN A 48 2.17 -1.59 -1.37
C GLN A 48 1.56 -0.22 -1.09
N GLN A 49 2.39 0.81 -1.02
CA GLN A 49 1.87 2.17 -1.02
C GLN A 49 1.24 2.44 -2.38
N MET A 50 0.04 3.06 -2.40
CA MET A 50 -0.59 3.48 -3.64
C MET A 50 0.39 4.34 -4.45
N GLN A 51 0.39 4.12 -5.76
CA GLN A 51 1.23 4.83 -6.71
C GLN A 51 0.37 5.80 -7.52
N ILE A 52 0.80 7.06 -7.62
CA ILE A 52 0.11 8.07 -8.43
C ILE A 52 0.77 8.12 -9.81
N TYR A 53 0.23 7.36 -10.76
CA TYR A 53 0.72 7.25 -12.14
C TYR A 53 0.07 8.26 -13.10
N PHE A 54 0.82 8.68 -14.13
CA PHE A 54 0.30 9.52 -15.21
C PHE A 54 -0.96 8.95 -15.86
N GLY A 55 -1.83 9.86 -16.33
CA GLY A 55 -3.08 9.51 -17.00
C GLY A 55 -4.20 9.05 -16.07
N THR A 56 -3.91 8.84 -14.77
CA THR A 56 -4.96 8.57 -13.77
C THR A 56 -5.66 9.85 -13.36
N HIS A 57 -6.94 9.73 -12.98
CA HIS A 57 -7.69 10.85 -12.38
C HIS A 57 -6.94 11.43 -11.17
N LEU A 58 -6.37 10.56 -10.34
CA LEU A 58 -5.62 10.96 -9.17
C LEU A 58 -4.40 11.83 -9.52
N ALA A 59 -3.68 11.55 -10.61
CA ALA A 59 -2.54 12.37 -11.01
C ALA A 59 -2.93 13.77 -11.49
N GLY A 60 -4.12 13.94 -12.07
CA GLY A 60 -4.65 15.25 -12.46
C GLY A 60 -5.21 16.06 -11.29
N HIS A 61 -5.71 15.36 -10.26
CA HIS A 61 -6.53 15.93 -9.19
C HIS A 61 -5.99 15.70 -7.78
N TYR A 62 -4.70 15.33 -7.62
CA TYR A 62 -4.15 14.94 -6.31
C TYR A 62 -4.35 16.01 -5.22
N LYS A 63 -4.34 17.30 -5.59
CA LYS A 63 -4.61 18.40 -4.65
C LYS A 63 -6.04 18.38 -4.11
N ASP A 64 -7.01 18.00 -4.94
CA ASP A 64 -8.44 17.90 -4.57
C ASP A 64 -8.66 16.77 -3.55
N TYR A 65 -7.74 15.81 -3.49
CA TYR A 65 -7.71 14.70 -2.53
C TYR A 65 -6.77 14.95 -1.34
N HIS A 66 -6.33 16.19 -1.14
CA HIS A 66 -5.41 16.59 -0.07
C HIS A 66 -4.09 15.79 -0.04
N ILE A 67 -3.63 15.35 -1.21
CA ILE A 67 -2.32 14.71 -1.37
C ILE A 67 -1.24 15.77 -1.56
N ARG A 68 -0.14 15.62 -0.82
CA ARG A 68 1.03 16.50 -0.87
C ARG A 68 2.25 15.71 -1.37
N PRO A 69 2.69 15.90 -2.62
CA PRO A 69 3.96 15.34 -3.09
C PRO A 69 5.13 15.84 -2.24
N LEU A 70 6.06 14.96 -1.91
CA LEU A 70 7.24 15.30 -1.09
C LEU A 70 8.33 16.03 -1.90
N GLN A 71 8.28 15.94 -3.22
CA GLN A 71 9.19 16.63 -4.13
C GLN A 71 8.41 17.64 -4.99
N ASN A 72 8.71 18.93 -4.79
CA ASN A 72 8.09 20.01 -5.56
C ASN A 72 8.66 20.14 -6.98
N SER A 73 9.90 19.67 -7.19
CA SER A 73 10.58 19.67 -8.49
C SER A 73 10.74 18.23 -8.97
N ARG A 74 9.82 17.76 -9.82
CA ARG A 74 9.96 16.49 -10.57
C ARG A 74 10.10 16.76 -12.06
N PRO A 75 10.90 15.99 -12.80
CA PRO A 75 10.88 16.05 -14.26
C PRO A 75 9.48 15.76 -14.80
N ALA A 76 9.08 16.45 -15.87
CA ALA A 76 7.73 16.32 -16.45
C ALA A 76 7.39 14.88 -16.89
N TYR A 77 8.41 14.05 -17.14
CA TYR A 77 8.27 12.65 -17.53
C TYR A 77 8.24 11.65 -16.36
N MET A 78 8.33 12.11 -15.10
CA MET A 78 8.27 11.22 -13.92
C MET A 78 6.97 11.41 -13.17
N SER A 79 6.26 10.32 -12.84
CA SER A 79 5.03 10.32 -12.02
C SER A 79 5.32 10.74 -10.56
N ILE A 80 4.29 11.12 -9.79
CA ILE A 80 4.45 11.33 -8.34
C ILE A 80 4.83 10.01 -7.64
N GLY A 81 4.27 8.89 -8.13
CA GLY A 81 4.53 7.57 -7.56
C GLY A 81 4.07 7.50 -6.10
N SER A 82 4.90 6.91 -5.23
CA SER A 82 4.68 6.83 -3.78
C SER A 82 5.34 7.96 -2.98
N HIS A 83 5.85 9.01 -3.64
CA HIS A 83 6.56 10.11 -2.97
C HIS A 83 5.59 11.22 -2.56
N TYR A 84 4.64 10.89 -1.69
CA TYR A 84 3.64 11.82 -1.19
C TYR A 84 3.17 11.46 0.21
N GLU A 85 2.53 12.41 0.84
CA GLU A 85 1.74 12.25 2.07
C GLU A 85 0.29 12.63 1.77
N THR A 86 -0.63 12.14 2.59
CA THR A 86 -2.02 12.62 2.61
C THR A 86 -2.23 13.54 3.82
N GLU A 87 -3.46 14.05 3.98
CA GLU A 87 -3.84 14.81 5.16
C GLU A 87 -3.71 14.00 6.46
N THR A 88 -4.02 12.70 6.40
CA THR A 88 -4.14 11.79 7.55
C THR A 88 -3.03 10.75 7.65
N PHE A 89 -2.13 10.70 6.67
CA PHE A 89 -1.13 9.64 6.52
C PHE A 89 0.21 10.25 6.07
N GLY A 90 1.07 10.53 7.05
CA GLY A 90 2.40 11.12 6.84
C GLY A 90 3.50 10.09 6.61
N ILE A 91 4.73 10.56 6.39
CA ILE A 91 5.93 9.73 6.22
C ILE A 91 6.13 8.80 7.42
N ASP A 92 5.91 9.28 8.64
CA ASP A 92 6.10 8.48 9.85
C ASP A 92 5.11 7.31 9.91
N GLU A 93 3.84 7.55 9.56
CA GLU A 93 2.82 6.51 9.42
C GLU A 93 3.18 5.52 8.30
N VAL A 94 3.65 6.01 7.15
CA VAL A 94 4.15 5.18 6.05
C VAL A 94 5.28 4.26 6.51
N GLN A 95 6.24 4.78 7.28
CA GLN A 95 7.36 3.97 7.75
C GLN A 95 6.91 2.96 8.80
N LYS A 96 6.00 3.34 9.71
CA LYS A 96 5.40 2.44 10.70
C LYS A 96 4.70 1.27 10.01
N ILE A 97 3.79 1.52 9.07
CA ILE A 97 3.04 0.45 8.42
C ILE A 97 3.96 -0.45 7.58
N LYS A 98 4.96 0.10 6.87
CA LYS A 98 5.97 -0.68 6.14
C LYS A 98 6.74 -1.61 7.06
N ASN A 99 7.15 -1.13 8.24
CA ASN A 99 7.84 -1.93 9.23
C ASN A 99 6.95 -3.06 9.78
N MET A 100 5.67 -2.79 10.02
CA MET A 100 4.70 -3.80 10.46
C MET A 100 4.52 -4.91 9.42
N TRP A 101 4.29 -4.56 8.15
CA TRP A 101 4.21 -5.54 7.07
C TRP A 101 5.48 -6.38 6.95
N ARG A 102 6.65 -5.73 7.00
CA ARG A 102 7.95 -6.41 6.94
C ARG A 102 8.17 -7.38 8.10
N ALA A 103 7.73 -7.03 9.31
CA ALA A 103 7.87 -7.87 10.50
C ALA A 103 7.02 -9.15 10.41
N HIS A 104 5.89 -9.11 9.70
CA HIS A 104 5.02 -10.27 9.48
C HIS A 104 5.29 -11.01 8.18
N SER A 105 6.19 -10.49 7.34
CA SER A 105 6.48 -11.03 6.02
C SER A 105 7.40 -12.25 6.08
N LEU A 106 7.03 -13.33 5.41
CA LEU A 106 7.81 -14.57 5.32
C LEU A 106 9.05 -14.43 4.42
N ASP A 107 9.05 -13.44 3.52
CA ASP A 107 10.17 -13.13 2.63
C ASP A 107 10.87 -11.80 2.98
N GLY A 108 10.49 -11.19 4.11
CA GLY A 108 11.02 -9.91 4.57
C GLY A 108 10.73 -8.74 3.62
N GLY A 109 9.70 -8.86 2.78
CA GLY A 109 9.31 -7.88 1.77
C GLY A 109 10.22 -7.85 0.53
N LYS A 110 11.04 -8.89 0.31
CA LYS A 110 12.06 -8.91 -0.76
C LYS A 110 11.54 -9.39 -2.11
N ARG A 111 10.40 -10.09 -2.15
CA ARG A 111 9.74 -10.48 -3.42
C ARG A 111 8.56 -9.55 -3.67
N ILE A 112 8.84 -8.30 -4.03
CA ILE A 112 7.83 -7.47 -4.69
C ILE A 112 7.94 -7.81 -6.18
N VAL A 113 6.99 -8.61 -6.69
CA VAL A 113 6.93 -8.92 -8.11
C VAL A 113 6.13 -7.79 -8.75
N SER A 114 6.81 -6.82 -9.38
CA SER A 114 6.20 -5.80 -10.23
C SER A 114 5.94 -6.35 -11.63
#